data_AF-A0A0A3HNE2-F1
#
_entry.id   AF-A0A0A3HNE2-F1
#
_cell.length_a   1.000
_cell.length_b   1.000
_cell.length_c   1.000
_cell.angle_alpha   90.00
_cell.angle_beta   90.00
_cell.angle_gamma   90.00
#
_symmetry.space_group_name_H-M   'P 1'
#
loop_
_entity.id
_entity.type
_entity.pdbx_description
1 polymer ?
#
loop_
_entity_poly.entity_id
_entity_poly.type
_entity_poly.pdbx_seq_one_letter_code
_entity_poly.pdbx_strand_id
1 'polypeptide(L)'
;MHPLFHPLYVEFCTYFNGNQDYFECHEVLEEYWKSIAPGEKNHPLVGYVQLATGMYHWRRNNTIGAMKILKKAQKNFTMNHSSAFFEFIGFDELCKDCVMSLKAIENGEPFKGFQIVLKNETLASLVNKKMKELPSMPKDYLLHKHMLRDRTDILEARNNRILEISRKRST
;
A
#
# COMPACT_ATOMS: atom_id res chain seq x y z
N MET A 1 -17.51 -8.11 12.29
CA MET A 1 -17.38 -7.98 10.82
C MET A 1 -15.96 -8.40 10.47
N HIS A 2 -15.76 -9.25 9.46
CA HIS A 2 -14.41 -9.70 9.06
C HIS A 2 -13.55 -8.47 8.66
N PRO A 3 -12.26 -8.39 9.03
CA PRO A 3 -11.43 -7.19 8.81
C PRO A 3 -11.36 -6.79 7.33
N LEU A 4 -11.41 -7.76 6.42
CA LEU A 4 -11.38 -7.51 4.97
C LEU A 4 -12.67 -6.89 4.41
N PHE A 5 -13.76 -6.82 5.17
CA PHE A 5 -14.96 -6.06 4.79
C PHE A 5 -14.94 -4.61 5.30
N HIS A 6 -13.87 -4.19 5.97
CA HIS A 6 -13.73 -2.79 6.36
C HIS A 6 -13.70 -1.88 5.14
N PRO A 7 -14.43 -0.74 5.12
CA PRO A 7 -14.52 0.14 3.95
C PRO A 7 -13.17 0.53 3.35
N LEU A 8 -12.19 0.87 4.21
CA LEU A 8 -10.83 1.24 3.78
C LEU A 8 -10.06 0.08 3.13
N TYR A 9 -10.30 -1.18 3.55
CA TYR A 9 -9.70 -2.33 2.88
C TYR A 9 -10.33 -2.58 1.51
N VAL A 10 -11.66 -2.44 1.41
CA VAL A 10 -12.36 -2.53 0.12
C VAL A 10 -11.89 -1.43 -0.83
N GLU A 11 -11.66 -0.22 -0.34
CA GLU A 11 -11.09 0.90 -1.13
C GLU A 11 -9.67 0.61 -1.59
N PHE A 12 -8.82 0.08 -0.71
CA PHE A 12 -7.50 -0.39 -1.10
C PHE A 12 -7.55 -1.37 -2.28
N CYS A 13 -8.36 -2.43 -2.18
CA CYS A 13 -8.50 -3.38 -3.28
C CYS A 13 -9.07 -2.74 -4.54
N THR A 14 -10.00 -1.79 -4.39
CA THR A 14 -10.61 -1.03 -5.49
C THR A 14 -9.55 -0.22 -6.24
N TYR A 15 -8.73 0.55 -5.54
CA TYR A 15 -7.66 1.33 -6.14
C TYR A 15 -6.56 0.45 -6.71
N PHE A 16 -6.16 -0.61 -6.00
CA PHE A 16 -5.08 -1.49 -6.43
C PHE A 16 -5.46 -2.24 -7.72
N ASN A 17 -6.65 -2.84 -7.75
CA ASN A 17 -7.10 -3.67 -8.87
C ASN A 17 -7.73 -2.85 -10.01
N GLY A 18 -8.36 -1.71 -9.71
CA GLY A 18 -9.08 -0.87 -10.67
C GLY A 18 -8.18 0.01 -11.51
N ASN A 19 -7.82 1.17 -10.96
CA ASN A 19 -7.01 2.18 -11.65
C ASN A 19 -5.53 2.13 -11.28
N GLN A 20 -5.13 1.18 -10.43
CA GLN A 20 -3.79 1.03 -9.88
C GLN A 20 -3.29 2.35 -9.23
N ASP A 21 -4.17 3.07 -8.53
CA ASP A 21 -3.79 4.27 -7.77
C ASP A 21 -3.11 3.88 -6.46
N TYR A 22 -1.82 3.52 -6.57
CA TYR A 22 -1.02 3.08 -5.43
C TYR A 22 -0.80 4.15 -4.37
N PHE A 23 -1.00 5.43 -4.72
CA PHE A 23 -0.95 6.50 -3.74
C PHE A 23 -2.18 6.45 -2.83
N GLU A 24 -3.38 6.37 -3.39
CA GLU A 24 -4.61 6.19 -2.59
C GLU A 24 -4.61 4.87 -1.83
N CYS A 25 -4.06 3.80 -2.42
CA CYS A 25 -3.85 2.54 -1.71
C CYS A 25 -3.04 2.72 -0.41
N HIS A 26 -2.00 3.55 -0.44
CA HIS A 26 -1.20 3.88 0.74
C HIS A 26 -2.05 4.64 1.76
N GLU A 27 -2.74 5.69 1.34
CA GLU A 27 -3.53 6.54 2.24
C GLU A 27 -4.59 5.75 3.01
N VAL A 28 -5.47 5.04 2.30
CA VAL A 28 -6.59 4.34 2.93
C VAL A 28 -6.13 3.21 3.85
N LEU A 29 -5.05 2.50 3.52
CA LEU A 29 -4.53 1.45 4.40
C LEU A 29 -3.70 1.98 5.55
N GLU A 30 -3.00 3.11 5.39
CA GLU A 30 -2.31 3.73 6.50
C GLU A 30 -3.32 4.24 7.53
N GLU A 31 -4.42 4.84 7.09
CA GLU A 31 -5.55 5.21 7.95
C GLU A 31 -6.12 3.97 8.66
N TYR A 32 -6.40 2.90 7.91
CA TYR A 32 -6.96 1.68 8.51
C TYR A 32 -6.01 1.09 9.57
N TRP A 33 -4.73 0.98 9.24
CA TRP A 33 -3.71 0.49 10.17
C TRP A 33 -3.62 1.35 11.43
N LYS A 34 -3.56 2.69 11.29
CA LYS A 34 -3.52 3.61 12.43
C LYS A 34 -4.75 3.50 13.32
N SER A 35 -5.93 3.19 12.75
CA SER A 35 -7.17 3.05 13.52
C SER A 35 -7.24 1.79 14.38
N ILE A 36 -6.61 0.69 13.96
CA ILE A 36 -6.74 -0.62 14.65
C ILE A 36 -5.47 -1.10 15.36
N ALA A 37 -4.30 -0.64 14.93
CA ALA A 37 -3.01 -1.12 15.44
C ALA A 37 -1.94 0.01 15.39
N PRO A 38 -2.18 1.16 16.04
CA PRO A 38 -1.31 2.32 15.94
C PRO A 38 0.12 2.02 16.39
N GLY A 39 1.08 2.23 15.50
CA GLY A 39 2.51 2.02 15.78
C GLY A 39 2.99 0.58 15.67
N GLU A 40 2.10 -0.40 15.41
CA GLU A 40 2.47 -1.80 15.25
C GLU A 40 3.09 -2.09 13.88
N LYS A 41 4.41 -1.94 13.77
CA LYS A 41 5.14 -2.05 12.50
C LYS A 41 5.12 -3.43 11.85
N ASN A 42 4.77 -4.47 12.61
CA ASN A 42 4.69 -5.86 12.11
C ASN A 42 3.27 -6.26 11.71
N HIS A 43 2.27 -5.38 11.87
CA HIS A 43 0.89 -5.68 11.52
C HIS A 43 0.76 -5.99 10.01
N PRO A 44 -0.10 -6.94 9.57
CA PRO A 44 -0.26 -7.31 8.16
C PRO A 44 -0.63 -6.15 7.23
N LEU A 45 -1.45 -5.20 7.71
CA LEU A 45 -1.77 -3.98 6.95
C LEU A 45 -0.52 -3.18 6.56
N VAL A 46 0.53 -3.18 7.38
CA VAL A 46 1.81 -2.54 7.03
C VAL A 46 2.44 -3.21 5.81
N GLY A 47 2.30 -4.52 5.65
CA GLY A 47 2.76 -5.24 4.46
C GLY A 47 2.07 -4.76 3.18
N TYR A 48 0.75 -4.53 3.21
CA TYR A 48 0.02 -3.99 2.06
C TYR A 48 0.33 -2.52 1.77
N VAL A 49 0.51 -1.70 2.81
CA VAL A 49 1.00 -0.31 2.66
C VAL A 49 2.37 -0.31 1.97
N GLN A 50 3.26 -1.21 2.39
CA GLN A 50 4.57 -1.40 1.75
C GLN A 50 4.43 -1.88 0.31
N LEU A 51 3.53 -2.83 0.02
CA LEU A 51 3.27 -3.27 -1.35
C LEU A 51 2.86 -2.10 -2.24
N ALA A 52 1.85 -1.32 -1.86
CA ALA A 52 1.41 -0.14 -2.60
C ALA A 52 2.56 0.85 -2.82
N THR A 53 3.30 1.19 -1.76
CA THR A 53 4.45 2.10 -1.82
C THR A 53 5.54 1.59 -2.77
N GLY A 54 5.84 0.28 -2.73
CA GLY A 54 6.82 -0.35 -3.59
C GLY A 54 6.43 -0.31 -5.07
N MET A 55 5.17 -0.63 -5.38
CA MET A 55 4.62 -0.54 -6.73
C MET A 55 4.63 0.90 -7.26
N TYR A 56 4.31 1.87 -6.39
CA TYR A 56 4.38 3.29 -6.72
C TYR A 56 5.79 3.75 -7.07
N HIS A 57 6.79 3.35 -6.27
CA HIS A 57 8.19 3.65 -6.57
C HIS A 57 8.65 3.03 -7.88
N TRP A 58 8.28 1.78 -8.16
CA TRP A 58 8.67 1.13 -9.41
C TRP A 58 8.06 1.83 -10.62
N ARG A 59 6.77 2.20 -10.57
CA ARG A 59 6.11 2.98 -11.63
C ARG A 59 6.84 4.30 -11.94
N ARG A 60 7.44 4.91 -10.93
CA ARG A 60 8.22 6.16 -11.05
C ARG A 60 9.68 5.94 -11.43
N ASN A 61 10.07 4.75 -11.86
CA ASN A 61 11.46 4.35 -12.13
C ASN A 61 12.40 4.53 -10.92
N ASN A 62 11.88 4.62 -9.69
CA ASN A 62 12.68 4.56 -8.47
C ASN A 62 12.89 3.09 -8.08
N THR A 63 13.72 2.39 -8.85
CA THR A 63 13.96 0.94 -8.70
C THR A 63 14.61 0.59 -7.36
N ILE A 64 15.55 1.42 -6.89
CA ILE A 64 16.23 1.24 -5.58
C ILE A 64 15.21 1.31 -4.45
N GLY A 65 14.33 2.33 -4.47
CA GLY A 65 13.26 2.49 -3.50
C GLY A 65 12.25 1.35 -3.56
N ALA A 66 11.84 0.95 -4.76
CA ALA A 66 10.93 -0.15 -4.99
C ALA A 66 11.46 -1.47 -4.42
N MET A 67 12.69 -1.86 -4.76
CA MET A 67 13.32 -3.09 -4.26
C MET A 67 13.36 -3.15 -2.74
N LYS A 68 13.78 -2.05 -2.11
CA LYS A 68 13.89 -1.98 -0.64
C LYS A 68 12.53 -2.17 0.03
N ILE A 69 11.47 -1.57 -0.51
CA ILE A 69 10.14 -1.59 0.10
C ILE A 69 9.41 -2.90 -0.21
N LEU A 70 9.48 -3.42 -1.43
CA LEU A 70 8.85 -4.69 -1.80
C LEU A 70 9.45 -5.89 -1.03
N LYS A 71 10.76 -5.89 -0.76
CA LYS A 71 11.38 -6.89 0.14
C LYS A 71 10.82 -6.85 1.56
N LYS A 72 10.47 -5.65 2.07
CA LYS A 72 9.82 -5.51 3.38
C LYS A 72 8.39 -6.03 3.35
N ALA A 73 7.64 -5.72 2.29
CA ALA A 73 6.28 -6.23 2.10
C ALA A 73 6.26 -7.76 2.13
N GLN A 74 7.14 -8.40 1.35
CA GLN A 74 7.27 -9.86 1.32
C GLN A 74 7.61 -10.43 2.71
N LYS A 75 8.56 -9.83 3.44
CA LYS A 75 8.89 -10.26 4.80
C LYS A 75 7.70 -10.16 5.76
N ASN A 76 6.93 -9.07 5.68
CA ASN A 76 5.75 -8.87 6.51
C ASN A 76 4.67 -9.91 6.19
N PHE A 77 4.42 -10.18 4.90
CA PHE A 77 3.46 -11.19 4.46
C PHE A 77 3.83 -12.58 4.98
N THR A 78 5.10 -13.00 4.84
CA THR A 78 5.54 -14.30 5.37
C THR A 78 5.40 -14.39 6.89
N MET A 79 5.71 -13.32 7.62
CA MET A 79 5.57 -13.28 9.08
C MET A 79 4.11 -13.41 9.53
N ASN A 80 3.16 -12.90 8.74
CA ASN A 80 1.75 -12.81 9.11
C ASN A 80 0.85 -13.76 8.31
N HIS A 81 1.39 -14.79 7.64
CA HIS A 81 0.64 -15.63 6.70
C HIS A 81 -0.66 -16.22 7.25
N SER A 82 -0.73 -16.47 8.57
CA SER A 82 -1.91 -17.01 9.26
C SER A 82 -2.93 -15.96 9.72
N SER A 83 -2.71 -14.68 9.40
CA SER A 83 -3.61 -13.60 9.81
C SER A 83 -4.92 -13.61 9.01
N ALA A 84 -6.03 -13.24 9.66
CA ALA A 84 -7.33 -13.03 9.02
C ALA A 84 -7.29 -12.00 7.86
N PHE A 85 -6.26 -11.15 7.80
CA PHE A 85 -6.04 -10.25 6.65
C PHE A 85 -5.66 -10.98 5.36
N PHE A 86 -5.32 -12.28 5.41
CA PHE A 86 -5.01 -13.08 4.23
C PHE A 86 -6.09 -14.12 3.88
N GLU A 87 -7.15 -14.24 4.68
CA GLU A 87 -8.15 -15.32 4.56
C GLU A 87 -8.92 -15.30 3.22
N PHE A 88 -9.24 -14.11 2.69
CA PHE A 88 -10.07 -13.94 1.48
C PHE A 88 -9.29 -13.56 0.23
N ILE A 89 -7.98 -13.75 0.23
CA ILE A 89 -7.11 -13.40 -0.88
C ILE A 89 -6.21 -14.56 -1.28
N GLY A 90 -5.80 -14.57 -2.55
CA GLY A 90 -4.81 -15.50 -3.06
C GLY A 90 -3.43 -15.19 -2.50
N PHE A 91 -3.11 -15.71 -1.32
CA PHE A 91 -1.83 -15.45 -0.64
C PHE A 91 -0.64 -15.92 -1.47
N ASP A 92 -0.73 -17.13 -2.04
CA ASP A 92 0.35 -17.68 -2.86
C ASP A 92 0.55 -16.87 -4.15
N GLU A 93 -0.54 -16.44 -4.79
CA GLU A 93 -0.49 -15.55 -5.94
C GLU A 93 0.13 -14.19 -5.57
N LEU A 94 -0.26 -13.60 -4.43
CA LEU A 94 0.31 -12.36 -3.93
C LEU A 94 1.82 -12.46 -3.67
N CYS A 95 2.26 -13.55 -3.03
CA CYS A 95 3.68 -13.80 -2.79
C CYS A 95 4.45 -14.00 -4.10
N LYS A 96 3.87 -14.75 -5.05
CA LYS A 96 4.43 -14.94 -6.39
C LYS A 96 4.58 -13.63 -7.14
N ASP A 97 3.56 -12.78 -7.14
CA ASP A 97 3.58 -11.49 -7.81
C ASP A 97 4.62 -10.54 -7.19
N CYS A 98 4.79 -10.57 -5.86
CA CYS A 98 5.88 -9.85 -5.18
C CYS A 98 7.26 -10.32 -5.67
N VAL A 99 7.48 -11.64 -5.76
CA VAL A 99 8.75 -12.21 -6.24
C VAL A 99 9.00 -11.85 -7.69
N MET A 100 7.99 -11.94 -8.56
CA MET A 100 8.10 -11.58 -9.97
C MET A 100 8.41 -10.10 -10.15
N SER A 101 7.78 -9.22 -9.36
CA SER A 101 8.06 -7.79 -9.38
C SER A 101 9.50 -7.49 -8.98
N LEU A 102 10.01 -8.13 -7.92
CA LEU A 102 11.40 -7.98 -7.50
C LEU A 102 12.40 -8.43 -8.59
N LYS A 103 12.15 -9.58 -9.23
CA LYS A 103 12.98 -10.07 -10.34
C LYS A 103 12.95 -9.12 -11.55
N ALA A 104 11.77 -8.64 -11.92
CA ALA A 104 11.61 -7.70 -13.02
C ALA A 104 12.39 -6.40 -12.76
N ILE A 105 12.33 -5.86 -11.54
CA ILE A 105 13.11 -4.68 -11.17
C ILE A 105 14.61 -4.95 -11.23
N GLU A 106 15.06 -6.12 -10.75
CA GLU A 106 16.47 -6.53 -10.79
C GLU A 106 16.98 -6.68 -12.22
N ASN A 107 16.14 -7.17 -13.13
CA ASN A 107 16.44 -7.29 -14.55
C ASN A 107 16.35 -5.96 -15.33
N GLY A 108 15.96 -4.86 -14.69
CA GLY A 108 15.77 -3.57 -15.35
C GLY A 108 14.52 -3.50 -16.25
N GLU A 109 13.54 -4.38 -16.02
CA GLU A 109 12.30 -4.40 -16.79
C GLU A 109 11.41 -3.18 -16.47
N PRO A 110 10.63 -2.69 -17.46
CA PRO A 110 9.70 -1.60 -17.25
C PRO A 110 8.61 -2.01 -16.24
N PHE A 111 8.02 -1.01 -15.59
CA PHE A 111 6.96 -1.22 -14.60
C PHE A 111 5.81 -2.10 -15.14
N LYS A 112 5.46 -3.14 -14.37
CA LYS A 112 4.30 -3.99 -14.63
C LYS A 112 3.46 -4.15 -13.37
N GLY A 113 2.26 -3.59 -13.41
CA GLY A 113 1.26 -3.79 -12.35
C GLY A 113 0.63 -5.19 -12.40
N PHE A 114 0.09 -5.63 -11.27
CA PHE A 114 -0.73 -6.84 -11.14
C PHE A 114 -1.99 -6.54 -10.32
N GLN A 115 -2.89 -7.51 -10.23
CA GLN A 115 -4.10 -7.41 -9.41
C GLN A 115 -4.05 -8.44 -8.29
N ILE A 116 -4.52 -8.06 -7.10
CA ILE A 116 -4.66 -8.98 -5.98
C ILE A 116 -5.84 -9.90 -6.26
N VAL A 117 -5.59 -11.22 -6.20
CA VAL A 117 -6.62 -12.23 -6.34
C VAL A 117 -7.51 -12.24 -5.11
N LEU A 118 -8.81 -11.97 -5.28
CA LEU A 118 -9.82 -12.04 -4.23
C LEU A 118 -10.54 -13.38 -4.33
N LYS A 119 -10.46 -14.21 -3.28
CA LYS A 119 -11.04 -15.57 -3.25
C LYS A 119 -12.47 -15.59 -2.71
N ASN A 120 -12.85 -14.59 -1.92
CA ASN A 120 -14.22 -14.46 -1.42
C ASN A 120 -15.10 -13.71 -2.42
N GLU A 121 -16.20 -14.34 -2.86
CA GLU A 121 -17.10 -13.78 -3.87
C GLU A 121 -17.78 -12.49 -3.42
N THR A 122 -18.19 -12.39 -2.15
CA THR A 122 -18.83 -11.18 -1.61
C THR A 122 -17.87 -10.00 -1.63
N LEU A 123 -16.63 -10.21 -1.16
CA LEU A 123 -15.58 -9.18 -1.21
C LEU A 123 -15.26 -8.78 -2.65
N ALA A 124 -15.09 -9.76 -3.54
CA ALA A 124 -14.84 -9.51 -4.96
C ALA A 124 -15.97 -8.70 -5.60
N SER A 125 -17.24 -9.02 -5.29
CA SER A 125 -18.40 -8.29 -5.80
C SER A 125 -18.43 -6.83 -5.33
N LEU A 126 -18.13 -6.57 -4.05
CA LEU A 126 -18.04 -5.21 -3.50
C LEU A 126 -16.94 -4.40 -4.19
N VAL A 127 -15.75 -4.97 -4.33
CA VAL A 127 -14.62 -4.33 -5.00
C VAL A 127 -14.93 -4.07 -6.47
N ASN A 128 -15.50 -5.06 -7.18
CA ASN A 128 -15.88 -4.92 -8.59
C ASN A 128 -16.94 -3.85 -8.82
N LYS A 129 -17.90 -3.70 -7.90
CA LYS A 129 -18.90 -2.63 -7.95
C LYS A 129 -18.22 -1.26 -7.86
N LYS A 130 -17.40 -1.05 -6.83
CA LYS A 130 -16.67 0.22 -6.65
C LYS A 130 -15.70 0.52 -7.79
N MET A 131 -15.05 -0.50 -8.35
CA MET A 131 -14.16 -0.34 -9.51
C MET A 131 -14.88 0.26 -10.73
N LYS A 132 -16.16 -0.07 -10.96
CA LYS A 132 -16.97 0.51 -12.05
C LYS A 132 -17.31 1.98 -11.82
N GLU A 133 -17.27 2.42 -10.57
CA GLU A 133 -17.55 3.81 -10.17
C GLU A 133 -16.27 4.68 -10.17
N LEU A 134 -15.09 4.08 -10.39
CA LEU A 134 -13.84 4.82 -10.44
C LEU A 134 -13.78 5.75 -11.66
N PRO A 135 -13.35 7.02 -11.48
CA PRO A 135 -13.12 7.90 -12.60
C PRO A 135 -11.94 7.42 -13.45
N SER A 136 -12.04 7.63 -14.76
CA SER A 136 -10.90 7.45 -15.66
C SER A 136 -9.88 8.56 -15.42
N MET A 137 -8.76 8.22 -14.77
CA MET A 137 -7.70 9.16 -14.45
C MET A 137 -6.52 9.05 -15.44
N PRO A 138 -5.95 10.16 -15.93
CA PRO A 138 -4.73 10.11 -16.75
C PRO A 138 -3.57 9.46 -15.99
N LYS A 139 -2.75 8.67 -16.69
CA LYS A 139 -1.58 7.99 -16.09
C LYS A 139 -0.60 8.98 -15.45
N ASP A 140 -0.38 10.13 -16.08
CA ASP A 140 0.50 11.19 -15.56
C ASP A 140 -0.02 11.76 -14.24
N TYR A 141 -1.34 11.90 -14.10
CA TYR A 141 -1.95 12.33 -12.84
C TYR A 141 -1.65 11.34 -11.72
N LEU A 142 -1.87 10.03 -11.97
CA LEU A 142 -1.57 8.98 -11.00
C LEU A 142 -0.08 8.94 -10.64
N LEU A 143 0.81 9.26 -11.59
CA LEU A 143 2.25 9.31 -11.36
C LEU A 143 2.65 10.46 -10.42
N HIS A 144 2.02 11.64 -10.57
CA HIS A 144 2.38 12.86 -9.84
C HIS A 144 1.48 13.19 -8.66
N LYS A 145 0.45 12.39 -8.38
CA LYS A 145 -0.57 12.64 -7.35
C LYS A 145 -0.02 13.02 -5.97
N HIS A 146 1.08 12.39 -5.53
CA HIS A 146 1.73 12.73 -4.26
C HIS A 146 2.22 14.18 -4.14
N MET A 147 2.39 14.89 -5.25
CA MET A 147 2.78 16.31 -5.29
C MET A 147 1.58 17.25 -5.09
N LEU A 148 0.36 16.75 -5.30
CA LEU A 148 -0.89 17.51 -5.19
C LEU A 148 -1.50 17.41 -3.79
N ARG A 149 -0.99 16.52 -2.94
CA ARG A 149 -1.44 16.38 -1.56
C ARG A 149 -0.93 17.55 -0.71
N ASP A 150 -1.84 18.15 0.05
CA ASP A 150 -1.48 19.06 1.13
C ASP A 150 -0.66 18.30 2.19
N ARG A 151 0.57 18.77 2.44
CA ARG A 151 1.54 18.14 3.35
C ARG A 151 1.75 18.92 4.64
N THR A 152 0.79 19.79 4.98
CA THR A 152 0.85 20.62 6.19
C THR A 152 1.05 19.77 7.45
N ASP A 153 0.35 18.64 7.56
CA ASP A 153 0.48 17.66 8.64
C ASP A 153 1.92 17.10 8.81
N ILE A 154 2.59 16.76 7.70
CA ILE A 154 3.96 16.24 7.69
C ILE A 154 4.96 17.33 8.10
N LEU A 155 4.74 18.57 7.64
CA LEU A 155 5.58 19.71 8.00
C LEU A 155 5.43 20.07 9.48
N GLU A 156 4.22 20.07 10.01
CA GLU A 156 3.92 20.28 11.43
C GLU A 156 4.55 19.18 12.30
N ALA A 157 4.38 17.90 11.93
CA ALA A 157 4.99 16.79 12.64
C ALA A 157 6.53 16.88 12.66
N ARG A 158 7.15 17.31 11.56
CA ARG A 158 8.61 17.53 11.49
C ARG A 158 9.04 18.70 12.39
N ASN A 159 8.32 19.83 12.36
CA ASN A 159 8.62 20.99 13.20
C ASN A 159 8.48 20.67 14.68
N ASN A 160 7.41 19.97 15.08
CA ASN A 160 7.20 19.52 16.45
C ASN A 160 8.34 18.62 16.93
N ARG A 161 8.81 17.70 16.07
CA ARG A 161 9.97 16.84 16.39
C ARG A 161 11.27 17.63 16.56
N ILE A 162 11.50 18.67 15.76
CA ILE A 162 12.67 19.56 15.91
C ILE A 162 12.60 20.33 17.25
N LEU A 163 11.43 20.84 17.61
CA LEU A 163 11.19 21.56 18.87
C LEU A 163 11.38 20.66 20.10
N GLU A 164 10.95 19.41 20.04
CA GLU A 164 11.20 18.43 21.11
C GLU A 164 12.69 18.15 21.30
N ILE A 165 13.44 18.00 20.19
CA ILE A 165 14.88 17.75 20.24
C ILE A 165 15.62 18.98 20.79
N SER A 166 15.21 20.20 20.43
CA SER A 166 15.83 21.42 20.96
C SER A 166 15.58 21.57 22.46
N ARG A 167 14.36 21.29 22.94
CA ARG A 167 14.03 21.34 24.38
C ARG A 167 14.85 20.33 25.19
N LYS A 168 15.04 19.11 24.68
CA LYS A 168 15.84 18.05 25.34
C LYS A 168 17.36 18.30 25.34
N ARG A 169 17.87 19.22 24.51
CA ARG A 169 19.29 19.64 24.51
C ARG A 169 19.57 20.84 25.42
N SER A 170 18.51 21.54 25.84
CA SER A 170 18.57 22.68 26.76
C SER A 170 18.26 22.30 28.21
N THR A 171 18.12 21.01 28.50
CA THR A 171 18.00 20.40 29.83
C THR A 171 19.18 19.46 30.05
#